data_AF-A0A256W6F0-F1
#
_entry.id   AF-A0A256W6F0-F1
#
_cell.length_a   1.000
_cell.length_b   1.000
_cell.length_c   1.000
_cell.angle_alpha   90.00
_cell.angle_beta   90.00
_cell.angle_gamma   90.00
#
_symmetry.space_group_name_H-M   'P 1'
#
loop_
_entity.id
_entity.type
_entity.pdbx_description
1 polymer ?
#
loop_
_entity_poly.entity_id
_entity_poly.type
_entity_poly.pdbx_seq_one_letter_code
_entity_poly.pdbx_strand_id
1 'polypeptide(L)'
;MIKDDDAMATRREAVKNVVKGIGYFSLGGLAWGGMIKESKSVDYVLRPPGAILEKDFVKACIKCGLCVNACPYDTLDLATLESSTVTGTPYFKAREVPCYMCTDVPCVPPCPTGALDISLLRENDSQEMDINKAQMGLAVINKETCVAFWGIQCDACYRACPLMEDAISIKTERNERTGKHAYLIPEVSADACTGCGLCEHACITELPAIKVFPRTMVMGKEGSHYIKGWDADDEKRLNDLKKVDKYSQDNSDAIDYLNNNDDLFTDD
;
A
#
# COMPACT_ATOMS: atom_id res chain seq x y z
N MET A 1 51.67 46.66 38.48
CA MET A 1 51.40 46.79 37.03
C MET A 1 51.59 45.44 36.32
N ILE A 2 51.06 44.35 36.89
CA ILE A 2 51.13 42.97 36.35
C ILE A 2 49.90 42.23 36.89
N LYS A 3 48.72 42.41 36.26
CA LYS A 3 47.52 41.61 36.59
C LYS A 3 46.50 41.49 35.43
N ASP A 4 46.67 42.24 34.34
CA ASP A 4 45.71 42.26 33.24
C ASP A 4 46.02 41.26 32.10
N ASP A 5 47.27 40.81 31.94
CA ASP A 5 47.66 39.91 30.84
C ASP A 5 47.21 38.45 31.05
N ASP A 6 47.24 37.92 32.28
CA ASP A 6 46.80 36.54 32.59
C ASP A 6 45.27 36.37 32.46
N ALA A 7 44.50 37.42 32.77
CA ALA A 7 43.04 37.41 32.62
C ALA A 7 42.61 37.41 31.14
N MET A 8 43.38 38.09 30.27
CA MET A 8 43.13 38.10 28.82
C MET A 8 43.49 36.78 28.13
N ALA A 9 44.58 36.12 28.56
CA ALA A 9 44.98 34.81 28.05
C ALA A 9 43.90 33.73 28.33
N THR A 10 43.36 33.72 29.55
CA THR A 10 42.34 32.76 30.00
C THR A 10 40.99 32.92 29.26
N ARG A 11 40.57 34.17 28.99
CA ARG A 11 39.36 34.47 28.21
C ARG A 11 39.49 34.07 26.75
N ARG A 12 40.65 34.29 26.14
CA ARG A 12 40.91 33.93 24.74
C ARG A 12 40.88 32.42 24.51
N GLU A 13 41.37 31.65 25.48
CA GLU A 13 41.34 30.19 25.43
C GLU A 13 39.93 29.62 25.62
N ALA A 14 39.14 30.21 26.52
CA ALA A 14 37.72 29.89 26.67
C ALA A 14 36.93 30.13 25.37
N VAL A 15 37.12 31.27 24.69
CA VAL A 15 36.47 31.57 23.41
C VAL A 15 36.90 30.58 22.32
N LYS A 16 38.19 30.22 22.25
CA LYS A 16 38.68 29.20 21.29
C LYS A 16 38.03 27.83 21.53
N ASN A 17 37.84 27.42 22.78
CA ASN A 17 37.23 26.14 23.11
C ASN A 17 35.73 26.13 22.79
N VAL A 18 35.02 27.24 22.99
CA VAL A 18 33.61 27.39 22.57
C VAL A 18 33.47 27.30 21.05
N VAL A 19 34.31 28.01 20.29
CA VAL A 19 34.29 27.95 18.81
C VAL A 19 34.59 26.54 18.29
N LYS A 20 35.58 25.85 18.87
CA LYS A 20 35.88 24.44 18.55
C LYS A 20 34.69 23.54 18.89
N GLY A 21 34.06 23.75 20.06
CA GLY A 21 32.86 23.02 20.46
C GLY A 21 31.73 23.18 19.45
N ILE A 22 31.41 24.42 19.06
CA ILE A 22 30.40 24.72 18.04
C ILE A 22 30.75 24.04 16.71
N GLY A 23 32.01 24.07 16.29
CA GLY A 23 32.49 23.39 15.08
C GLY A 23 32.32 21.87 15.13
N TYR A 24 32.62 21.23 16.26
CA TYR A 24 32.41 19.79 16.42
C TYR A 24 30.93 19.42 16.50
N PHE A 25 30.11 20.22 17.18
CA PHE A 25 28.66 20.01 17.24
C PHE A 25 27.98 20.23 15.89
N SER A 26 28.43 21.22 15.09
CA SER A 26 27.87 21.45 13.76
C SER A 26 28.26 20.35 12.78
N LEU A 27 29.51 19.88 12.80
CA LEU A 27 29.94 18.74 11.99
C LEU A 27 29.26 17.44 12.42
N GLY A 28 29.16 17.18 13.72
CA GLY A 28 28.43 16.03 14.25
C GLY A 28 26.93 16.09 13.93
N GLY A 29 26.32 17.28 14.05
CA GLY A 29 24.92 17.51 13.71
C GLY A 29 24.62 17.37 12.22
N LEU A 30 25.54 17.81 11.35
CA LEU A 30 25.41 17.62 9.90
C LEU A 30 25.63 16.16 9.49
N ALA A 31 26.60 15.46 10.09
CA ALA A 31 26.82 14.04 9.84
C ALA A 31 25.61 13.20 10.27
N TRP A 32 25.07 13.46 11.46
CA TRP A 32 23.87 12.79 11.97
C TRP A 32 22.61 13.17 11.18
N GLY A 33 22.45 14.46 10.86
CA GLY A 33 21.33 14.94 10.05
C GLY A 33 21.35 14.41 8.61
N GLY A 34 22.54 14.16 8.04
CA GLY A 34 22.72 13.48 6.77
C GLY A 34 22.28 12.02 6.82
N MET A 35 22.57 11.31 7.91
CA MET A 35 22.14 9.92 8.12
C MET A 35 20.63 9.77 8.39
N ILE A 36 19.96 10.78 8.96
CA ILE A 36 18.52 10.74 9.21
C ILE A 36 17.69 10.93 7.94
N LYS A 37 18.26 11.49 6.86
CA LYS A 37 17.49 11.96 5.70
C LYS A 37 17.06 10.90 4.69
N GLU A 38 17.08 9.62 5.06
CA GLU A 38 16.71 8.49 4.21
C GLU A 38 15.48 7.74 4.77
N SER A 39 14.40 8.46 5.09
CA SER A 39 13.07 7.85 5.21
C SER A 39 12.29 8.14 3.93
N LYS A 40 12.72 7.56 2.81
CA LYS A 40 11.87 7.54 1.62
C LYS A 40 10.65 6.70 1.97
N SER A 41 9.48 7.33 1.90
CA SER A 41 8.20 6.67 2.02
C SER A 41 8.14 5.52 1.01
N VAL A 42 7.95 4.32 1.54
CA VAL A 42 7.66 3.14 0.76
C VAL A 42 6.19 3.06 0.47
N ASP A 43 5.86 3.14 -0.80
CA ASP A 43 4.53 2.76 -1.26
C ASP A 43 4.49 1.28 -1.72
N TYR A 44 5.62 0.58 -1.80
CA TYR A 44 5.74 -0.78 -2.36
C TYR A 44 6.17 -1.84 -1.34
N VAL A 45 5.42 -2.02 -0.24
CA VAL A 45 5.78 -3.00 0.80
C VAL A 45 4.60 -3.87 1.15
N LEU A 46 4.77 -5.18 1.00
CA LEU A 46 3.77 -6.15 1.40
C LEU A 46 4.01 -6.55 2.85
N ARG A 47 2.95 -6.46 3.66
CA ARG A 47 2.96 -6.80 5.08
C ARG A 47 2.40 -8.20 5.31
N PRO A 48 2.77 -8.86 6.43
CA PRO A 48 2.20 -10.17 6.78
C PRO A 48 0.66 -10.15 6.86
N PRO A 49 0.01 -11.33 6.86
CA PRO A 49 -1.42 -11.45 7.12
C PRO A 49 -1.84 -10.73 8.40
N GLY A 50 -3.03 -10.15 8.43
CA GLY A 50 -3.57 -9.47 9.61
C GLY A 50 -2.91 -8.12 9.94
N ALA A 51 -2.02 -7.59 9.09
CA ALA A 51 -1.47 -6.25 9.30
C ALA A 51 -2.57 -5.19 9.25
N ILE A 52 -2.58 -4.32 10.26
CA ILE A 52 -3.41 -3.10 10.26
C ILE A 52 -2.90 -2.12 9.19
N LEU A 53 -3.65 -1.03 8.96
CA LEU A 53 -3.28 0.01 7.99
C LEU A 53 -1.84 0.49 8.20
N GLU A 54 -1.07 0.61 7.12
CA GLU A 54 0.38 0.88 7.13
C GLU A 54 0.80 2.02 8.08
N LYS A 55 0.04 3.13 8.07
CA LYS A 55 0.31 4.29 8.93
C LYS A 55 0.28 3.96 10.43
N ASP A 56 -0.59 3.05 10.83
CA ASP A 56 -0.74 2.64 12.24
C ASP A 56 0.11 1.41 12.54
N PHE A 57 0.32 0.55 11.55
CA PHE A 57 1.23 -0.59 11.63
C PHE A 57 2.65 -0.16 12.02
N VAL A 58 3.21 0.84 11.34
CA VAL A 58 4.56 1.36 11.62
C VAL A 58 4.70 1.89 13.05
N LYS A 59 3.61 2.42 13.64
CA LYS A 59 3.60 2.92 15.02
C LYS A 59 3.43 1.81 16.05
N ALA A 60 2.59 0.82 15.75
CA ALA A 60 2.27 -0.29 16.65
C ALA A 60 3.38 -1.36 16.67
N CYS A 61 4.13 -1.53 15.58
CA CYS A 61 5.18 -2.53 15.48
C CYS A 61 6.39 -2.17 16.35
N ILE A 62 6.65 -2.99 17.38
CA ILE A 62 7.83 -2.87 18.24
C ILE A 62 9.07 -3.58 17.69
N LYS A 63 9.03 -4.08 16.45
CA LYS A 63 10.18 -4.67 15.74
C LYS A 63 10.80 -5.87 16.46
N CYS A 64 9.95 -6.67 17.11
CA CYS A 64 10.37 -7.82 17.93
C CYS A 64 10.78 -9.07 17.12
N GLY A 65 10.41 -9.15 15.84
CA GLY A 65 10.75 -10.29 14.98
C GLY A 65 10.00 -11.60 15.25
N LEU A 66 9.05 -11.62 16.20
CA LEU A 66 8.32 -12.85 16.54
C LEU A 66 7.52 -13.42 15.37
N CYS A 67 6.92 -12.56 14.54
CA CYS A 67 6.19 -13.00 13.35
C CYS A 67 7.10 -13.65 12.29
N VAL A 68 8.34 -13.16 12.15
CA VAL A 68 9.34 -13.71 11.24
C VAL A 68 9.74 -15.12 11.70
N ASN A 69 10.10 -15.27 12.97
CA ASN A 69 10.48 -16.57 13.54
C ASN A 69 9.35 -17.60 13.54
N ALA A 70 8.10 -17.14 13.59
CA ALA A 70 6.92 -18.02 13.56
C ALA A 70 6.48 -18.41 12.15
N CYS A 71 7.04 -17.79 11.10
CA CYS A 71 6.73 -18.14 9.72
C CYS A 71 7.44 -19.45 9.33
N PRO A 72 6.72 -20.53 8.96
CA PRO A 72 7.35 -21.81 8.65
C PRO A 72 8.04 -21.87 7.28
N TYR A 73 7.84 -20.86 6.43
CA TYR A 73 8.32 -20.83 5.05
C TYR A 73 9.39 -19.75 4.80
N ASP A 74 9.87 -19.08 5.85
CA ASP A 74 10.82 -17.96 5.74
C ASP A 74 10.36 -16.87 4.75
N THR A 75 9.03 -16.68 4.62
CA THR A 75 8.44 -15.66 3.75
C THR A 75 8.78 -14.25 4.24
N LEU A 76 8.89 -14.06 5.56
CA LEU A 76 8.97 -12.74 6.18
C LEU A 76 10.42 -12.39 6.51
N ASP A 77 10.82 -11.19 6.12
CA ASP A 77 12.11 -10.59 6.47
C ASP A 77 11.93 -9.35 7.35
N LEU A 78 12.92 -9.05 8.18
CA LEU A 78 13.01 -7.76 8.85
C LEU A 78 13.71 -6.75 7.94
N ALA A 79 13.08 -5.60 7.77
CA ALA A 79 13.62 -4.51 6.98
C ALA A 79 14.97 -4.04 7.54
N THR A 80 15.95 -3.87 6.66
CA THR A 80 17.25 -3.30 6.98
C THR A 80 17.26 -1.79 6.71
N LEU A 81 18.43 -1.16 6.82
CA LEU A 81 18.62 0.26 6.43
C LEU A 81 18.56 0.44 4.90
N GLU A 82 18.87 -0.60 4.14
CA GLU A 82 18.83 -0.59 2.67
C GLU A 82 17.45 -0.98 2.12
N SER A 83 16.62 -1.61 2.97
CA SER A 83 15.25 -1.93 2.62
C SER A 83 14.49 -0.63 2.34
N SER A 84 13.56 -0.72 1.40
CA SER A 84 12.71 0.42 1.06
C SER A 84 11.81 0.83 2.24
N THR A 85 11.57 -0.07 3.21
CA THR A 85 10.65 0.17 4.34
C THR A 85 11.30 0.55 5.65
N VAL A 86 10.47 0.95 6.62
CA VAL A 86 10.89 1.31 7.96
C VAL A 86 11.70 0.17 8.57
N THR A 87 12.98 0.44 8.84
CA THR A 87 13.93 -0.53 9.37
C THR A 87 13.37 -1.25 10.62
N GLY A 88 13.51 -2.57 10.63
CA GLY A 88 13.06 -3.51 11.66
C GLY A 88 11.59 -3.89 11.59
N THR A 89 10.82 -3.38 10.63
CA THR A 89 9.44 -3.84 10.40
C THR A 89 9.42 -5.08 9.48
N PRO A 90 8.49 -6.02 9.69
CA PRO A 90 8.42 -7.23 8.86
C PRO A 90 7.79 -6.93 7.50
N TYR A 91 8.31 -7.56 6.45
CA TYR A 91 7.79 -7.47 5.09
C TYR A 91 8.10 -8.76 4.32
N PHE A 92 7.52 -8.93 3.13
CA PHE A 92 7.91 -9.99 2.22
C PHE A 92 7.96 -9.50 0.77
N LYS A 93 8.66 -10.26 -0.07
CA LYS A 93 8.75 -10.01 -1.50
C LYS A 93 8.11 -11.18 -2.25
N ALA A 94 6.92 -10.92 -2.80
CA ALA A 94 6.10 -11.92 -3.49
C ALA A 94 6.87 -12.72 -4.57
N ARG A 95 7.74 -12.07 -5.34
CA ARG A 95 8.55 -12.75 -6.37
C ARG A 95 9.56 -13.75 -5.81
N GLU A 96 10.18 -13.47 -4.66
CA GLU A 96 11.24 -14.29 -4.07
C GLU A 96 10.62 -15.46 -3.29
N VAL A 97 9.95 -15.15 -2.18
CA VAL A 97 9.24 -16.13 -1.34
C VAL A 97 7.85 -15.54 -1.02
N PRO A 98 6.77 -16.04 -1.64
CA PRO A 98 5.42 -15.55 -1.38
C PRO A 98 4.88 -16.09 -0.05
N CYS A 99 3.72 -15.56 0.36
CA CYS A 99 2.96 -16.15 1.46
C CYS A 99 2.23 -17.40 0.99
N TYR A 100 2.50 -18.53 1.65
CA TYR A 100 1.89 -19.83 1.36
C TYR A 100 0.50 -20.03 2.00
N MET A 101 -0.11 -18.98 2.55
CA MET A 101 -1.47 -18.99 3.11
C MET A 101 -1.73 -20.14 4.10
N CYS A 102 -0.91 -20.22 5.16
CA CYS A 102 -1.09 -21.20 6.23
C CYS A 102 -2.48 -21.05 6.87
N THR A 103 -3.24 -22.12 7.03
CA THR A 103 -4.61 -22.09 7.57
C THR A 103 -4.67 -21.63 9.03
N ASP A 104 -3.64 -21.94 9.82
CA ASP A 104 -3.50 -21.59 11.23
C ASP A 104 -2.79 -20.24 11.46
N VAL A 105 -2.33 -19.58 10.39
CA VAL A 105 -1.70 -18.25 10.40
C VAL A 105 -0.71 -18.04 11.57
N PRO A 106 0.33 -18.87 11.73
CA PRO A 106 1.17 -18.89 12.94
C PRO A 106 1.96 -17.59 13.17
N CYS A 107 2.14 -16.77 12.13
CA CYS A 107 2.87 -15.52 12.20
C CYS A 107 2.12 -14.37 12.92
N VAL A 108 0.79 -14.47 13.08
CA VAL A 108 -0.04 -13.41 13.66
C VAL A 108 -0.16 -13.48 15.19
N PRO A 109 -0.55 -14.63 15.80
CA PRO A 109 -0.74 -14.72 17.25
C PRO A 109 0.43 -14.27 18.13
N PRO A 110 1.70 -14.44 17.73
CA PRO A 110 2.84 -13.97 18.52
C PRO A 110 2.97 -12.45 18.64
N CYS A 111 2.19 -11.65 17.90
CA CYS A 111 2.29 -10.19 17.94
C CYS A 111 1.78 -9.62 19.28
N PRO A 112 2.63 -9.02 20.12
CA PRO A 112 2.21 -8.55 21.44
C PRO A 112 1.50 -7.19 21.42
N THR A 113 1.61 -6.43 20.32
CA THR A 113 1.11 -5.06 20.23
C THR A 113 -0.16 -4.91 19.41
N GLY A 114 -0.63 -5.97 18.76
CA GLY A 114 -1.76 -5.90 17.82
C GLY A 114 -1.42 -5.21 16.50
N ALA A 115 -0.13 -5.05 16.15
CA ALA A 115 0.25 -4.60 14.81
C ALA A 115 -0.20 -5.62 13.74
N LEU A 116 -0.18 -6.91 14.09
CA LEU A 116 -0.90 -7.96 13.38
C LEU A 116 -2.13 -8.30 14.22
N ASP A 117 -3.31 -7.94 13.71
CA ASP A 117 -4.57 -8.10 14.42
C ASP A 117 -5.29 -9.36 13.94
N ILE A 118 -5.53 -10.26 14.89
CA ILE A 118 -6.26 -11.52 14.68
C ILE A 118 -7.72 -11.24 14.28
N SER A 119 -8.31 -10.14 14.74
CA SER A 119 -9.71 -9.79 14.44
C SER A 119 -9.96 -9.61 12.95
N LEU A 120 -8.96 -9.14 12.20
CA LEU A 120 -9.01 -8.97 10.74
C LEU A 120 -9.05 -10.30 9.98
N LEU A 121 -8.70 -11.40 10.65
CA LEU A 121 -8.66 -12.74 10.08
C LEU A 121 -9.76 -13.64 10.64
N ARG A 122 -10.72 -13.12 11.39
CA ARG A 122 -11.82 -13.93 11.94
C ARG A 122 -13.12 -13.66 11.22
N GLU A 123 -13.97 -14.68 11.18
CA GLU A 123 -15.35 -14.55 10.75
C GLU A 123 -16.29 -14.45 11.96
N ASN A 124 -16.92 -13.29 12.13
CA ASN A 124 -17.85 -13.05 13.24
C ASN A 124 -17.22 -13.39 14.61
N ASP A 125 -18.03 -13.83 15.58
CA ASP A 125 -17.58 -14.27 16.91
C ASP A 125 -16.95 -15.69 16.89
N SER A 126 -16.49 -16.16 15.73
CA SER A 126 -15.81 -17.47 15.61
C SER A 126 -14.42 -17.42 16.23
N GLN A 127 -14.02 -18.53 16.85
CA GLN A 127 -12.67 -18.69 17.39
C GLN A 127 -11.63 -19.01 16.31
N GLU A 128 -12.07 -19.50 15.15
CA GLU A 128 -11.19 -19.92 14.06
C GLU A 128 -10.75 -18.74 13.18
N MET A 129 -9.48 -18.76 12.77
CA MET A 129 -8.93 -17.80 11.82
C MET A 129 -9.13 -18.30 10.40
N ASP A 130 -9.45 -17.39 9.49
CA ASP A 130 -9.56 -17.59 8.06
C ASP A 130 -8.53 -16.73 7.33
N ILE A 131 -7.50 -17.40 6.80
CA ILE A 131 -6.43 -16.77 6.02
C ILE A 131 -6.94 -16.11 4.73
N ASN A 132 -8.09 -16.52 4.21
CA ASN A 132 -8.68 -15.98 2.99
C ASN A 132 -9.17 -14.54 3.17
N LYS A 133 -9.32 -14.07 4.40
CA LYS A 133 -9.66 -12.67 4.71
C LYS A 133 -8.46 -11.73 4.72
N ALA A 134 -7.24 -12.26 4.70
CA ALA A 134 -6.03 -11.45 4.76
C ALA A 134 -5.99 -10.43 3.61
N GLN A 135 -5.60 -9.19 3.94
CA GLN A 135 -5.53 -8.07 3.00
C GLN A 135 -4.09 -7.57 2.85
N MET A 136 -3.16 -8.46 2.48
CA MET A 136 -1.72 -8.14 2.36
C MET A 136 -1.40 -7.24 1.17
N GLY A 137 -2.21 -7.35 0.10
CA GLY A 137 -2.01 -6.63 -1.15
C GLY A 137 -3.09 -6.95 -2.18
N LEU A 138 -2.89 -6.48 -3.41
CA LEU A 138 -3.73 -6.74 -4.57
C LEU A 138 -2.84 -7.01 -5.78
N ALA A 139 -3.12 -8.10 -6.49
CA ALA A 139 -2.41 -8.46 -7.72
C ALA A 139 -2.92 -7.65 -8.91
N VAL A 140 -1.99 -7.14 -9.73
CA VAL A 140 -2.28 -6.34 -10.92
C VAL A 140 -1.55 -6.94 -12.11
N ILE A 141 -2.28 -7.15 -13.21
CA ILE A 141 -1.74 -7.72 -14.44
C ILE A 141 -1.41 -6.61 -15.43
N ASN A 142 -0.18 -6.62 -15.94
CA ASN A 142 0.25 -5.82 -17.08
C ASN A 142 -0.11 -6.57 -18.38
N LYS A 143 -1.10 -6.04 -19.11
CA LYS A 143 -1.63 -6.64 -20.34
C LYS A 143 -0.59 -6.68 -21.48
N GLU A 144 0.33 -5.72 -21.52
CA GLU A 144 1.33 -5.61 -22.59
C GLU A 144 2.44 -6.68 -22.47
N THR A 145 2.70 -7.17 -21.26
CA THR A 145 3.78 -8.13 -20.98
C THR A 145 3.26 -9.54 -20.70
N CYS A 146 1.99 -9.68 -20.35
CA CYS A 146 1.39 -10.96 -20.07
C CYS A 146 1.17 -11.75 -21.37
N VAL A 147 1.86 -12.89 -21.49
CA VAL A 147 1.78 -13.75 -22.68
C VAL A 147 0.38 -14.30 -22.97
N ALA A 148 -0.50 -14.35 -21.96
CA ALA A 148 -1.90 -14.74 -22.12
C ALA A 148 -2.67 -13.74 -23.01
N PHE A 149 -2.39 -12.44 -22.86
CA PHE A 149 -2.95 -11.38 -23.70
C PHE A 149 -2.40 -11.41 -25.13
N TRP A 150 -1.24 -12.03 -25.35
CA TRP A 150 -0.69 -12.27 -26.68
C TRP A 150 -1.29 -13.49 -27.38
N GLY A 151 -2.16 -14.26 -26.71
CA GLY A 151 -2.79 -15.46 -27.25
C GLY A 151 -2.07 -16.77 -26.96
N ILE A 152 -1.05 -16.75 -26.11
CA ILE A 152 -0.45 -17.98 -25.59
C ILE A 152 -1.33 -18.52 -24.47
N GLN A 153 -1.65 -19.82 -24.49
CA GLN A 153 -2.43 -20.45 -23.43
C GLN A 153 -1.57 -20.63 -22.17
N CYS A 154 -1.50 -19.58 -21.36
CA CYS A 154 -0.80 -19.55 -20.09
C CYS A 154 -1.79 -19.31 -18.95
N ASP A 155 -1.89 -20.27 -18.03
CA ASP A 155 -2.76 -20.25 -16.85
C ASP A 155 -1.95 -20.41 -15.55
N ALA A 156 -0.65 -20.14 -15.59
CA ALA A 156 0.27 -20.35 -14.45
C ALA A 156 -0.16 -19.58 -13.20
N CYS A 157 -0.51 -18.30 -13.34
CA CYS A 157 -0.96 -17.47 -12.21
C CYS A 157 -2.30 -17.95 -11.63
N TYR A 158 -3.21 -18.40 -12.49
CA TYR A 158 -4.51 -18.95 -12.11
C TYR A 158 -4.33 -20.25 -11.31
N ARG A 159 -3.56 -21.22 -11.82
CA ARG A 159 -3.31 -22.50 -11.12
C ARG A 159 -2.51 -22.36 -9.84
N ALA A 160 -1.67 -21.33 -9.73
CA ALA A 160 -0.89 -21.06 -8.53
C ALA A 160 -1.70 -20.38 -7.43
N CYS A 161 -2.87 -19.81 -7.75
CA CYS A 161 -3.70 -19.13 -6.78
C CYS A 161 -4.38 -20.15 -5.85
N PRO A 162 -4.29 -20.02 -4.51
CA PRO A 162 -5.07 -20.88 -3.61
C PRO A 162 -6.59 -20.63 -3.67
N LEU A 163 -6.97 -19.44 -4.12
CA LEU A 163 -8.36 -18.97 -4.30
C LEU A 163 -8.71 -18.93 -5.79
N MET A 164 -8.53 -20.05 -6.50
CA MET A 164 -8.89 -20.17 -7.92
C MET A 164 -10.38 -19.88 -8.12
N GLU A 165 -10.72 -19.27 -9.25
CA GLU A 165 -12.06 -18.76 -9.60
C GLU A 165 -12.56 -17.58 -8.75
N ASP A 166 -12.21 -17.53 -7.46
CA ASP A 166 -12.61 -16.41 -6.58
C ASP A 166 -11.69 -15.20 -6.75
N ALA A 167 -10.39 -15.37 -6.53
CA ALA A 167 -9.40 -14.29 -6.59
C ALA A 167 -8.83 -14.08 -7.99
N ILE A 168 -8.63 -15.17 -8.75
CA ILE A 168 -8.20 -15.12 -10.15
C ILE A 168 -9.11 -16.03 -10.96
N SER A 169 -9.79 -15.46 -11.95
CA SER A 169 -10.64 -16.18 -12.90
C SER A 169 -10.07 -16.08 -14.32
N ILE A 170 -10.52 -16.96 -15.21
CA ILE A 170 -10.14 -16.92 -16.63
C ILE A 170 -11.32 -16.45 -17.46
N LYS A 171 -11.18 -15.27 -18.05
CA LYS A 171 -12.16 -14.74 -18.99
C LYS A 171 -11.84 -15.19 -20.40
N THR A 172 -12.87 -15.66 -21.10
CA THR A 172 -12.76 -16.08 -22.49
C THR A 172 -13.14 -14.90 -23.39
N GLU A 173 -12.20 -14.40 -24.18
CA GLU A 173 -12.45 -13.34 -25.16
C GLU A 173 -12.25 -13.85 -26.59
N ARG A 174 -13.09 -13.41 -27.52
CA ARG A 174 -12.99 -13.84 -28.92
C ARG A 174 -11.79 -13.17 -29.59
N ASN A 175 -10.94 -13.93 -30.26
CA ASN A 175 -9.87 -13.36 -31.06
C ASN A 175 -10.44 -12.74 -32.35
N GLU A 176 -10.50 -11.41 -32.41
CA GLU A 176 -11.04 -10.69 -33.57
C GLU A 176 -10.24 -10.93 -34.85
N ARG A 177 -8.91 -11.10 -34.74
CA ARG A 177 -8.01 -11.29 -35.89
C ARG A 177 -8.23 -12.63 -36.59
N THR A 178 -8.42 -13.71 -35.83
CA THR A 178 -8.52 -15.07 -36.40
C THR A 178 -9.94 -15.62 -36.40
N GLY A 179 -10.83 -15.07 -35.58
CA GLY A 179 -12.25 -15.44 -35.48
C GLY A 179 -12.53 -16.87 -34.98
N LYS A 180 -11.51 -17.71 -34.81
CA LYS A 180 -11.61 -19.14 -34.49
C LYS A 180 -11.02 -19.53 -33.13
N HIS A 181 -10.07 -18.76 -32.61
CA HIS A 181 -9.47 -19.01 -31.29
C HIS A 181 -10.00 -18.01 -30.27
N ALA A 182 -10.06 -18.41 -29.00
CA ALA A 182 -10.36 -17.52 -27.90
C ALA A 182 -9.08 -17.21 -27.11
N TYR A 183 -8.96 -15.97 -26.65
CA TYR A 183 -8.02 -15.58 -25.63
C TYR A 183 -8.55 -16.06 -24.28
N LEU A 184 -7.66 -16.66 -23.48
CA LEU A 184 -7.93 -17.04 -22.10
C LEU A 184 -7.15 -16.08 -21.22
N ILE A 185 -7.78 -14.97 -20.86
CA ILE A 185 -7.10 -13.90 -20.12
C ILE A 185 -7.39 -14.03 -18.62
N PRO A 186 -6.37 -13.95 -17.75
CA PRO A 186 -6.59 -13.92 -16.32
C PRO A 186 -7.19 -12.58 -15.89
N GLU A 187 -8.17 -12.61 -14.99
CA GLU A 187 -8.79 -11.47 -14.35
C GLU A 187 -8.67 -11.61 -12.83
N VAL A 188 -8.23 -10.54 -12.14
CA VAL A 188 -8.05 -10.54 -10.68
C VAL A 188 -9.24 -9.84 -10.03
N SER A 189 -9.88 -10.51 -9.08
CA SER A 189 -10.92 -9.93 -8.24
C SER A 189 -10.30 -9.13 -7.09
N ALA A 190 -10.64 -7.84 -6.99
CA ALA A 190 -10.15 -7.00 -5.90
C ALA A 190 -10.68 -7.43 -4.52
N ASP A 191 -11.88 -8.02 -4.47
CA ASP A 191 -12.54 -8.38 -3.21
C ASP A 191 -12.00 -9.68 -2.62
N ALA A 192 -11.70 -10.67 -3.47
CA ALA A 192 -11.19 -11.97 -3.04
C ALA A 192 -9.65 -12.06 -3.00
N CYS A 193 -8.93 -11.21 -3.73
CA CYS A 193 -7.47 -11.26 -3.73
C CYS A 193 -6.88 -10.85 -2.38
N THR A 194 -6.18 -11.79 -1.73
CA THR A 194 -5.50 -11.57 -0.45
C THR A 194 -4.15 -10.88 -0.57
N GLY A 195 -3.56 -10.89 -1.77
CA GLY A 195 -2.21 -10.38 -2.02
C GLY A 195 -1.09 -11.30 -1.52
N CYS A 196 -1.30 -12.62 -1.48
CA CYS A 196 -0.29 -13.59 -1.01
C CYS A 196 0.98 -13.67 -1.87
N GLY A 197 0.92 -13.27 -3.15
CA GLY A 197 2.09 -13.23 -4.03
C GLY A 197 2.39 -14.52 -4.80
N LEU A 198 1.68 -15.62 -4.57
CA LEU A 198 1.91 -16.90 -5.27
C LEU A 198 1.81 -16.77 -6.80
N CYS A 199 0.91 -15.92 -7.28
CA CYS A 199 0.75 -15.65 -8.71
C CYS A 199 1.93 -14.88 -9.33
N GLU A 200 2.56 -13.97 -8.58
CA GLU A 200 3.76 -13.23 -9.00
C GLU A 200 4.99 -14.15 -9.04
N HIS A 201 5.11 -15.02 -8.03
CA HIS A 201 6.16 -16.04 -7.98
C HIS A 201 6.04 -17.03 -9.15
N ALA A 202 4.83 -17.52 -9.43
CA ALA A 202 4.57 -18.49 -10.50
C ALA A 202 4.66 -17.92 -11.92
N CYS A 203 4.75 -16.59 -12.07
CA CYS A 203 4.76 -15.96 -13.38
C CYS A 203 6.02 -16.35 -14.19
N ILE A 204 5.82 -16.94 -15.36
CA ILE A 204 6.90 -17.48 -16.21
C ILE A 204 7.75 -16.42 -16.92
N THR A 205 7.34 -15.15 -16.91
CA THR A 205 8.09 -14.07 -17.54
C THR A 205 9.30 -13.68 -16.68
N GLU A 206 10.36 -13.17 -17.31
CA GLU A 206 11.60 -12.77 -16.63
C GLU A 206 11.33 -11.75 -15.52
N LEU A 207 10.64 -10.66 -15.87
CA LEU A 207 9.96 -9.78 -14.93
C LEU A 207 8.48 -10.17 -14.89
N PRO A 208 7.89 -10.37 -13.70
CA PRO A 208 6.53 -10.86 -13.59
C PRO A 208 5.54 -9.88 -14.21
N ALA A 209 4.71 -10.39 -15.13
CA ALA A 209 3.63 -9.62 -15.75
C ALA A 209 2.46 -9.38 -14.78
N ILE A 210 2.35 -10.17 -13.71
CA ILE A 210 1.42 -9.97 -12.60
C ILE A 210 2.21 -9.64 -11.34
N LYS A 211 1.94 -8.50 -10.72
CA LYS A 211 2.64 -8.02 -9.53
C LYS A 211 1.67 -7.70 -8.41
N VAL A 212 2.07 -7.95 -7.17
CA VAL A 212 1.28 -7.62 -5.99
C VAL A 212 1.74 -6.30 -5.40
N PHE A 213 0.77 -5.42 -5.16
CA PHE A 213 1.00 -4.10 -4.59
C PHE A 213 0.12 -3.90 -3.35
N PRO A 214 0.47 -2.97 -2.44
CA PRO A 214 -0.42 -2.60 -1.36
C PRO A 214 -1.78 -2.13 -1.88
N ARG A 215 -2.86 -2.57 -1.24
CA ARG A 215 -4.22 -2.29 -1.72
C ARG A 215 -4.50 -0.79 -1.86
N THR A 216 -3.99 0.02 -0.94
CA THR A 216 -4.13 1.48 -0.95
C THR A 216 -3.44 2.17 -2.12
N MET A 217 -2.48 1.50 -2.77
CA MET A 217 -1.83 2.01 -3.99
C MET A 217 -2.64 1.68 -5.24
N VAL A 218 -3.24 0.49 -5.28
CA VAL A 218 -3.95 -0.01 -6.47
C VAL A 218 -5.37 0.53 -6.52
N MET A 219 -6.05 0.53 -5.37
CA MET A 219 -7.46 0.89 -5.26
C MET A 219 -7.61 2.41 -5.23
N GLY A 220 -8.49 2.92 -6.09
CA GLY A 220 -8.98 4.30 -5.99
C GLY A 220 -9.91 4.48 -4.80
N LYS A 221 -10.17 5.74 -4.45
CA LYS A 221 -11.24 6.11 -3.51
C LYS A 221 -12.26 6.93 -4.26
N GLU A 222 -13.50 6.48 -4.33
CA GLU A 222 -14.57 7.24 -4.96
C GLU A 222 -14.90 8.46 -4.09
N GLY A 223 -14.98 9.64 -4.71
CA GLY A 223 -15.49 10.84 -4.05
C GLY A 223 -16.95 10.67 -3.66
N SER A 224 -17.43 11.48 -2.73
CA SER A 224 -18.82 11.43 -2.27
C SER A 224 -19.87 11.85 -3.30
N HIS A 225 -19.43 12.39 -4.44
CA HIS A 225 -20.29 12.81 -5.54
C HIS A 225 -20.76 11.63 -6.42
N TYR A 226 -20.09 10.48 -6.34
CA TYR A 226 -20.43 9.30 -7.11
C TYR A 226 -20.99 8.24 -6.17
N ILE A 227 -22.31 8.04 -6.25
CA ILE A 227 -23.03 7.04 -5.46
C ILE A 227 -23.53 5.95 -6.41
N LYS A 228 -23.29 4.69 -6.04
CA LYS A 228 -23.80 3.51 -6.73
C LYS A 228 -25.26 3.32 -6.33
N GLY A 229 -26.19 3.86 -7.12
CA GLY A 229 -27.63 3.79 -6.82
C GLY A 229 -28.23 2.38 -6.74
N TRP A 230 -27.51 1.34 -7.16
CA TRP A 230 -27.91 -0.07 -7.04
C TRP A 230 -27.33 -0.78 -5.81
N ASP A 231 -26.44 -0.13 -5.05
CA ASP A 231 -25.90 -0.64 -3.80
C ASP A 231 -26.58 0.09 -2.64
N ALA A 232 -27.38 -0.65 -1.87
CA ALA A 232 -28.16 -0.09 -0.77
C ALA A 232 -27.30 0.46 0.37
N ASP A 233 -26.04 0.03 0.49
CA ASP A 233 -25.13 0.46 1.54
C ASP A 233 -24.26 1.66 1.13
N ASP A 234 -24.13 1.94 -0.18
CA ASP A 234 -23.25 3.00 -0.68
C ASP A 234 -23.75 4.41 -0.31
N GLU A 235 -25.06 4.60 -0.20
CA GLU A 235 -25.67 5.88 0.22
C GLU A 235 -25.28 6.25 1.67
N LYS A 236 -24.94 5.27 2.52
CA LYS A 236 -24.50 5.52 3.91
C LYS A 236 -23.25 6.39 3.98
N ARG A 237 -22.41 6.41 2.93
CA ARG A 237 -21.22 7.26 2.82
C ARG A 237 -21.54 8.76 2.91
N LEU A 238 -22.77 9.16 2.58
CA LEU A 238 -23.21 10.55 2.69
C LEU A 238 -23.40 11.02 4.14
N ASN A 239 -23.62 10.09 5.07
CA ASN A 239 -23.87 10.42 6.47
C ASN A 239 -22.64 11.04 7.15
N ASP A 240 -21.44 10.67 6.68
CA ASP A 240 -20.16 11.15 7.21
C ASP A 240 -19.75 12.53 6.66
N LEU A 241 -20.49 13.06 5.68
CA LEU A 241 -20.23 14.39 5.14
C LEU A 241 -20.69 15.46 6.11
N LYS A 242 -19.82 16.45 6.35
CA LYS A 242 -20.24 17.70 6.97
C LYS A 242 -21.35 18.30 6.11
N LYS A 243 -22.52 18.54 6.70
CA LYS A 243 -23.60 19.30 6.06
C LYS A 243 -23.01 20.60 5.55
N VAL A 244 -23.01 20.79 4.24
CA VAL A 244 -22.69 22.08 3.64
C VAL A 244 -23.78 23.05 4.10
N ASP A 245 -23.38 24.11 4.79
CA ASP A 245 -24.29 25.19 5.12
C ASP A 245 -24.93 25.69 3.83
N LYS A 246 -26.28 25.74 3.83
CA LYS A 246 -27.17 25.96 2.69
C LYS A 246 -26.55 26.83 1.58
N TYR A 247 -26.55 26.31 0.36
CA TYR A 247 -26.50 27.14 -0.84
C TYR A 247 -27.55 28.25 -0.72
N SER A 248 -27.15 29.49 -1.02
CA SER A 248 -28.06 30.61 -1.25
C SER A 248 -29.20 30.14 -2.16
N GLN A 249 -30.45 30.28 -1.72
CA GLN A 249 -31.63 29.90 -2.50
C GLN A 249 -31.89 30.82 -3.70
N ASP A 250 -31.04 31.82 -3.93
CA ASP A 250 -31.21 32.73 -5.06
C ASP A 250 -30.57 32.15 -6.32
N ASN A 251 -31.32 31.29 -7.00
CA ASN A 251 -30.99 30.70 -8.30
C ASN A 251 -31.59 31.51 -9.47
N SER A 252 -32.11 32.70 -9.22
CA SER A 252 -32.75 33.55 -10.24
C SER A 252 -31.83 33.81 -11.43
N ASP A 253 -30.59 34.23 -11.17
CA ASP A 253 -29.59 34.51 -12.21
C ASP A 253 -29.24 33.29 -13.07
N ALA A 254 -29.18 32.09 -12.47
CA ALA A 254 -28.87 30.86 -13.19
C ALA A 254 -30.05 30.37 -14.03
N ILE A 255 -31.28 30.56 -13.56
CA ILE A 255 -32.51 30.27 -14.29
C ILE A 255 -32.69 31.26 -15.44
N ASP A 256 -32.41 32.53 -15.23
CA ASP A 256 -32.47 33.57 -16.27
C ASP A 256 -31.44 33.30 -17.36
N TYR A 257 -30.20 32.89 -17.03
CA TYR A 257 -29.21 32.48 -18.03
C TYR A 257 -29.66 31.29 -18.90
N LEU A 258 -30.28 30.27 -18.29
CA LEU A 258 -30.75 29.08 -19.03
C LEU A 258 -31.98 29.36 -19.89
N ASN A 259 -32.78 30.36 -19.52
CA ASN A 259 -33.99 30.75 -20.25
C ASN A 259 -33.75 31.90 -21.21
N ASN A 260 -32.55 32.49 -21.22
CA ASN A 260 -32.23 33.54 -22.16
C ASN A 260 -31.84 32.93 -23.51
N ASN A 261 -32.81 32.91 -24.44
CA ASN A 261 -32.64 32.39 -25.81
C ASN A 261 -31.98 33.42 -26.75
N ASP A 262 -31.60 34.60 -26.26
CA ASP A 262 -31.07 35.70 -27.08
C ASP A 262 -29.75 35.35 -27.81
N ASP A 263 -28.99 34.36 -27.33
CA ASP A 263 -27.72 33.91 -27.94
C ASP A 263 -27.85 32.67 -28.86
N LEU A 264 -29.04 32.07 -28.98
CA LEU A 264 -29.24 30.80 -29.72
C LEU A 264 -29.71 30.99 -31.18
N PHE A 265 -30.16 32.19 -31.54
CA PHE A 265 -30.60 32.52 -32.89
C PHE A 265 -29.99 33.85 -33.34
N THR A 266 -28.69 33.87 -33.63
CA THR A 266 -28.14 34.88 -34.53
C THR A 266 -28.50 34.48 -35.95
N ASP A 267 -29.56 35.07 -36.49
CA ASP A 267 -29.89 35.02 -37.92
C ASP A 267 -28.84 35.84 -38.70
N ASP A 268 -27.78 35.17 -39.16
CA ASP A 268 -26.90 35.62 -40.26
C ASP A 268 -26.95 34.60 -41.41
#